data_AF-A0A379VRH8-F1
#
_entry.id   AF-A0A379VRH8-F1
#
_cell.length_a   1.000
_cell.length_b   1.000
_cell.length_c   1.000
_cell.angle_alpha   90.00
_cell.angle_beta   90.00
_cell.angle_gamma   90.00
#
_symmetry.space_group_name_H-M   'P 1'
#
loop_
_entity.id
_entity.type
_entity.pdbx_description
1 polymer ?
#
loop_
_entity_poly.entity_id
_entity_poly.type
_entity_poly.pdbx_seq_one_letter_code
_entity_poly.pdbx_strand_id
1 'polypeptide(L)'
;MSFGRSQMGNNNGYCQDSEISWVHWDNLPETANALREFTRHLIQLRATQPLLRRESWRDGLEIRWFNAGGGAQQSEQWDEGSTIGVCISRPISSRKRDLA
;
A
#
# COMPACT_ATOMS: atom_id res chain seq x y z
N MET A 1 5.53 -14.38 -2.82
CA MET A 1 5.78 -12.94 -2.59
C MET A 1 6.43 -12.67 -1.24
N SER A 2 5.81 -12.97 -0.09
CA SER A 2 6.35 -12.64 1.25
C SER A 2 7.67 -13.32 1.65
N PHE A 3 8.05 -14.41 0.97
CA PHE A 3 9.28 -15.18 1.23
C PHE A 3 10.30 -15.11 0.07
N GLY A 4 10.07 -14.25 -0.92
CA GLY A 4 10.98 -14.13 -2.07
C GLY A 4 10.90 -15.30 -3.08
N ARG A 5 9.74 -15.98 -3.18
CA ARG A 5 9.52 -17.07 -4.17
C ARG A 5 9.91 -16.61 -5.58
N SER A 6 10.75 -17.39 -6.25
CA SER A 6 11.18 -17.21 -7.63
C SER A 6 10.70 -18.36 -8.50
N GLN A 7 10.30 -18.06 -9.73
CA GLN A 7 10.11 -19.04 -10.81
C GLN A 7 11.23 -18.96 -11.85
N MET A 8 12.41 -18.47 -11.44
CA MET A 8 13.60 -18.31 -12.29
C MET A 8 13.34 -17.54 -13.60
N GLY A 9 12.49 -16.52 -13.52
CA GLY A 9 12.12 -15.69 -14.68
C GLY A 9 10.93 -16.21 -15.49
N ASN A 10 10.40 -17.40 -15.19
CA ASN A 10 9.17 -17.88 -15.83
C ASN A 10 7.95 -17.11 -15.29
N ASN A 11 7.25 -16.39 -16.15
CA ASN A 11 6.02 -15.66 -15.82
C ASN A 11 4.74 -16.42 -16.23
N ASN A 12 4.86 -17.65 -16.75
CA ASN A 12 3.77 -18.48 -17.25
C ASN A 12 3.91 -19.96 -16.82
N GLY A 13 4.16 -20.21 -15.53
CA GLY A 13 4.35 -21.55 -14.97
C GLY A 13 3.09 -22.42 -14.83
N TYR A 14 2.01 -22.15 -15.57
CA TYR A 14 0.68 -22.72 -15.32
C TYR A 14 0.59 -24.26 -15.49
N CYS A 15 1.35 -24.85 -16.41
CA CYS A 15 1.41 -26.31 -16.64
C CYS A 15 2.59 -26.99 -15.93
N GLN A 16 3.32 -26.29 -15.06
CA GLN A 16 4.52 -26.82 -14.42
C GLN A 16 4.17 -27.36 -13.04
N ASP A 17 3.93 -28.67 -12.94
CA ASP A 17 3.93 -29.36 -11.65
C ASP A 17 5.34 -29.89 -11.34
N SER A 18 6.19 -28.96 -10.92
CA SER A 18 7.59 -29.21 -10.56
C SER A 18 8.08 -28.17 -9.55
N GLU A 19 9.32 -28.31 -9.10
CA GLU A 19 9.95 -27.45 -8.08
C GLU A 19 9.91 -25.96 -8.43
N ILE A 20 9.79 -25.60 -9.72
CA ILE A 20 9.66 -24.21 -10.17
C ILE A 20 8.32 -23.56 -9.75
N SER A 21 7.30 -24.37 -9.49
CA SER A 21 5.96 -23.91 -9.11
C SER A 21 5.63 -24.16 -7.65
N TRP A 22 6.39 -25.02 -6.97
CA TRP A 22 6.18 -25.33 -5.56
C TRP A 22 6.56 -24.15 -4.65
N VAL A 23 6.08 -24.21 -3.40
CA VAL A 23 6.49 -23.29 -2.34
C VAL A 23 7.55 -23.96 -1.50
N HIS A 24 8.76 -23.40 -1.52
CA HIS A 24 9.88 -23.86 -0.70
C HIS A 24 9.82 -23.18 0.67
N TRP A 25 9.73 -23.98 1.74
CA TRP A 25 9.65 -23.49 3.12
C TRP A 25 10.99 -23.57 3.85
N ASP A 26 11.89 -24.44 3.39
CA ASP A 26 13.21 -24.69 3.99
C ASP A 26 14.31 -23.94 3.23
N ASN A 27 15.48 -23.78 3.88
CA ASN A 27 16.69 -23.16 3.30
C ASN A 27 16.46 -21.76 2.69
N LEU A 28 15.51 -21.01 3.26
CA LEU A 28 15.22 -19.66 2.82
C LEU A 28 16.41 -18.72 3.12
N PRO A 29 16.72 -17.76 2.23
CA PRO A 29 17.73 -16.76 2.51
C PRO A 29 17.32 -15.89 3.69
N GLU A 30 18.30 -15.31 4.40
CA GLU A 30 18.04 -14.44 5.55
C GLU A 30 17.09 -13.27 5.21
N THR A 31 17.19 -12.75 3.99
CA THR A 31 16.32 -11.69 3.46
C THR A 31 14.85 -12.08 3.39
N ALA A 32 14.51 -13.38 3.32
CA ALA A 32 13.14 -13.85 3.32
C ALA A 32 12.41 -13.56 4.64
N ASN A 33 13.12 -13.64 5.77
CA ASN A 33 12.56 -13.29 7.07
C ASN A 33 12.31 -11.77 7.16
N ALA A 34 13.26 -10.95 6.73
CA ALA A 34 13.08 -9.49 6.70
C ALA A 34 11.88 -9.09 5.82
N LEU A 35 11.76 -9.66 4.63
CA LEU A 35 10.62 -9.42 3.74
C LEU A 35 9.30 -9.89 4.35
N ARG A 36 9.29 -11.04 5.03
CA ARG A 36 8.10 -11.55 5.71
C ARG A 36 7.65 -10.62 6.82
N GLU A 37 8.55 -10.20 7.71
CA GLU A 37 8.23 -9.31 8.81
C GLU A 37 7.76 -7.93 8.31
N PHE A 38 8.43 -7.40 7.28
CA PHE A 38 8.00 -6.17 6.62
C PHE A 38 6.58 -6.31 6.02
N THR A 39 6.32 -7.38 5.27
CA THR A 39 5.00 -7.64 4.67
C THR A 39 3.93 -7.82 5.75
N ARG A 40 4.24 -8.54 6.83
CA ARG A 40 3.35 -8.73 7.98
C ARG A 40 2.99 -7.39 8.61
N HIS A 41 3.98 -6.53 8.81
CA HIS A 41 3.79 -5.19 9.36
C HIS A 41 2.88 -4.33 8.46
N LEU A 42 3.10 -4.34 7.14
CA LEU A 42 2.24 -3.61 6.19
C LEU A 42 0.79 -4.11 6.18
N ILE A 43 0.58 -5.43 6.23
CA ILE A 43 -0.76 -6.02 6.33
C ILE A 43 -1.45 -5.56 7.61
N GLN A 44 -0.73 -5.60 8.75
CA GLN A 44 -1.26 -5.14 10.03
C GLN A 44 -1.58 -3.65 10.01
N LEU A 45 -0.70 -2.81 9.45
CA LEU A 45 -0.94 -1.38 9.29
C LEU A 45 -2.21 -1.13 8.47
N ARG A 46 -2.36 -1.78 7.30
CA ARG A 46 -3.57 -1.65 6.48
C ARG A 46 -4.82 -2.15 7.20
N ALA A 47 -4.72 -3.23 7.97
CA ALA A 47 -5.86 -3.79 8.71
C ALA A 47 -6.32 -2.89 9.86
N THR A 48 -5.38 -2.24 10.54
CA THR A 48 -5.64 -1.42 11.74
C THR A 48 -5.93 0.04 11.45
N GLN A 49 -5.62 0.55 10.24
CA GLN A 49 -5.87 1.94 9.84
C GLN A 49 -7.14 2.05 8.97
N PRO A 50 -8.29 2.50 9.50
CA PRO A 50 -9.54 2.57 8.75
C PRO A 50 -9.45 3.45 7.49
N LEU A 51 -8.60 4.49 7.53
CA LEU A 51 -8.37 5.40 6.39
C LEU A 51 -7.79 4.66 5.17
N LEU A 52 -7.09 3.53 5.36
CA LEU A 52 -6.51 2.70 4.29
C LEU A 52 -7.47 1.59 3.81
N ARG A 53 -8.68 1.52 4.39
CA ARG A 53 -9.73 0.55 4.07
C ARG A 53 -11.08 1.23 3.83
N ARG A 54 -11.05 2.41 3.22
CA ARG A 54 -12.24 3.20 2.89
C ARG A 54 -13.30 2.36 2.17
N GLU A 55 -14.52 2.34 2.70
CA GLU A 55 -15.65 1.59 2.12
C GLU A 55 -16.44 2.40 1.08
N SER A 56 -16.36 3.73 1.14
CA SER A 56 -17.10 4.62 0.24
C SER A 56 -16.35 5.91 -0.03
N TRP A 57 -16.37 6.35 -1.30
CA TRP A 57 -15.82 7.65 -1.73
C TRP A 57 -16.67 8.86 -1.28
N ARG A 58 -17.81 8.63 -0.60
CA ARG A 58 -18.75 9.66 -0.14
C ARG A 58 -18.76 9.83 1.40
N ASP A 59 -17.66 9.51 2.05
CA ASP A 59 -17.53 9.53 3.52
C ASP A 59 -16.88 10.81 4.07
N GLY A 60 -16.62 11.80 3.22
CA GLY A 60 -15.98 13.07 3.61
C GLY A 60 -14.49 12.96 3.91
N LEU A 61 -13.84 11.83 3.57
CA LEU A 61 -12.40 11.70 3.62
C LEU A 61 -11.75 12.63 2.57
N GLU A 62 -10.80 13.44 3.02
CA GLU A 62 -9.98 14.30 2.19
C GLU A 62 -8.62 13.66 1.92
N ILE A 63 -8.17 13.74 0.66
CA ILE A 63 -6.85 13.29 0.22
C ILE A 63 -6.13 14.49 -0.37
N ARG A 64 -4.96 14.82 0.19
CA ARG A 64 -4.09 15.90 -0.31
C ARG A 64 -2.78 15.30 -0.80
N TRP A 65 -2.39 15.69 -2.01
CA TRP A 65 -1.14 15.27 -2.63
C TRP A 65 -0.13 16.40 -2.55
N PHE A 66 1.11 16.06 -2.22
CA PHE A 66 2.21 17.00 -2.07
C PHE A 66 3.30 16.70 -3.09
N ASN A 67 3.79 17.73 -3.77
CA ASN A 67 4.96 17.60 -4.64
C ASN A 67 6.24 17.40 -3.83
N ALA A 68 7.33 17.05 -4.51
CA ALA A 68 8.64 16.85 -3.89
C ALA A 68 9.19 18.09 -3.15
N GLY A 69 8.70 19.29 -3.49
CA GLY A 69 9.01 20.53 -2.78
C GLY A 69 8.19 20.76 -1.49
N GLY A 70 7.29 19.84 -1.14
CA GLY A 70 6.42 19.91 0.03
C GLY A 70 5.17 20.80 -0.15
N GLY A 71 4.98 21.40 -1.33
CA GLY A 71 3.78 22.14 -1.68
C GLY A 71 2.67 21.22 -2.20
N ALA A 72 1.47 21.78 -2.43
CA ALA A 72 0.39 21.01 -3.06
C ALA A 72 0.79 20.60 -4.49
N GLN A 73 0.48 19.36 -4.87
CA GLN A 73 0.67 18.85 -6.23
C GLN A 73 -0.18 19.66 -7.22
N GLN A 74 0.46 20.25 -8.23
CA GLN A 74 -0.20 21.00 -9.30
C GLN A 74 -0.52 20.11 -10.51
N SER A 75 -1.41 20.60 -11.38
CA SER A 75 -1.90 19.84 -12.54
C SER A 75 -0.79 19.44 -13.51
N GLU A 76 0.17 20.33 -13.75
CA GLU A 76 1.27 20.11 -14.70
C GLU A 76 2.28 19.09 -14.18
N GLN A 77 2.34 18.91 -12.86
CA GLN A 77 3.33 18.07 -12.18
C GLN A 77 2.98 16.57 -12.19
N TRP A 78 1.75 16.20 -12.59
CA TRP A 78 1.32 14.80 -12.61
C TRP A 78 2.08 13.96 -13.64
N ASP A 79 2.49 14.56 -14.75
CA ASP A 79 3.16 13.85 -15.84
C ASP A 79 4.70 13.80 -15.68
N GLU A 80 5.23 14.45 -14.66
CA GLU A 80 6.68 14.58 -14.43
C GLU A 80 7.30 13.34 -13.73
N GLY A 81 6.48 12.42 -13.21
CA GLY A 81 6.94 11.18 -12.56
C GLY A 81 7.68 11.37 -11.23
N SER A 82 7.55 12.55 -10.59
CA SER A 82 8.22 12.86 -9.33
C SER A 82 7.57 12.17 -8.11
N THR A 83 8.34 12.04 -7.01
CA THR A 83 7.80 11.46 -5.76
C THR A 83 6.74 12.37 -5.17
N ILE A 84 5.60 11.79 -4.82
CA ILE A 84 4.44 12.51 -4.29
C ILE A 84 4.19 12.06 -2.85
N GLY A 85 4.02 13.02 -1.93
CA GLY A 85 3.53 12.77 -0.58
C GLY A 85 2.00 12.70 -0.56
N VAL A 86 1.40 11.92 0.35
CA VAL A 86 -0.06 11.87 0.52
C VAL A 86 -0.44 12.12 1.98
N CYS A 87 -1.42 12.97 2.20
CA CYS A 87 -2.08 13.16 3.49
C CYS A 87 -3.54 12.76 3.35
N ILE A 88 -4.00 11.87 4.22
CA ILE A 88 -5.37 11.40 4.27
C ILE A 88 -5.96 11.85 5.60
N SER A 89 -7.03 12.63 5.57
CA SER A 89 -7.67 13.16 6.77
C SER A 89 -9.19 13.09 6.68
N ARG A 90 -9.86 13.02 7.83
CA ARG A 90 -11.31 13.21 7.92
C ARG A 90 -11.55 14.49 8.71
N PRO A 91 -12.10 15.56 8.09
CA PRO A 91 -12.46 16.76 8.81
C PRO A 91 -13.46 16.39 9.90
N ILE A 92 -13.19 16.79 11.14
CA ILE A 92 -14.21 16.77 12.18
C ILE A 92 -15.20 17.86 11.77
N SER A 93 -16.38 17.47 11.31
CA SER A 93 -17.51 18.38 11.18
C SER A 93 -17.70 19.04 12.56
N SER A 94 -17.48 20.34 12.64
CA SER A 94 -18.04 21.14 13.72
C SER A 94 -19.56 20.97 13.60
N ARG A 95 -20.15 20.07 14.40
CA ARG A 95 -21.57 20.20 14.70
C ARG A 95 -21.70 21.58 15.31
N LYS A 96 -22.23 22.54 14.56
CA LYS A 96 -22.89 23.67 15.17
C LYS A 96 -23.91 23.05 16.12
N ARG A 97 -23.70 23.29 17.41
CA ARG A 97 -24.78 23.22 18.40
C ARG A 97 -25.71 24.36 18.02
N ASP A 98 -26.56 24.11 17.03
CA ASP A 98 -27.73 24.94 16.79
C ASP A 98 -28.89 24.30 17.56
N LEU A 99 -29.74 25.18 18.10
CA LEU A 99 -30.87 25.01 19.00
C LEU A 99 -30.52 25.04 20.49
N ALA A 100 -31.17 25.82 21.34
CA ALA A 100 -31.99 27.04 21.28
C ALA A 100 -32.33 27.32 22.76
#